data_AF-A0A067DQ15-F1
#
_entry.id   AF-A0A067DQ15-F1
#
_cell.length_a   1.000
_cell.length_b   1.000
_cell.length_c   1.000
_cell.angle_alpha   90.00
_cell.angle_beta   90.00
_cell.angle_gamma   90.00
#
_symmetry.space_group_name_H-M   'P 1'
#
loop_
_entity.id
_entity.type
_entity.pdbx_description
1 polymer ?
#
loop_
_entity_poly.entity_id
_entity_poly.type
_entity_poly.pdbx_seq_one_letter_code
_entity_poly.pdbx_strand_id
1 'polypeptide(L)'
;RLMLRNLEGFCYTQDNNSSGYFVETYQIWKEELDWNESLIKQYVGREALWLHRRFLSMYLIKHMATHLLAVSCQSKPKASVDIDIDSLMDHELCLVHSCSTTIADANFEEAQAIHSAAYMLWLTKQIPEYQGIDIQEKLRAGVGDVTRMLKRSCPDRSSLWDYLVGYHSEP
;
A
#
# COMPACT_ATOMS: atom_id res chain seq x y z
N ARG A 1 -11.59 -3.89 14.73
CA ARG A 1 -12.28 -5.21 14.56
C ARG A 1 -11.50 -6.12 13.62
N LEU A 2 -10.91 -5.54 12.57
CA LEU A 2 -10.01 -6.19 11.64
C LEU A 2 -8.80 -6.90 12.28
N MET A 3 -8.06 -6.25 13.19
CA MET A 3 -6.90 -6.87 13.86
C MET A 3 -7.27 -8.15 14.62
N LEU A 4 -8.43 -8.16 15.28
CA LEU A 4 -8.95 -9.36 15.97
C LEU A 4 -9.29 -10.46 14.97
N ARG A 5 -9.97 -10.14 13.87
CA ARG A 5 -10.25 -11.11 12.79
C ARG A 5 -9.00 -11.65 12.11
N ASN A 6 -7.97 -10.83 11.93
CA ASN A 6 -6.70 -11.30 11.38
C ASN A 6 -6.05 -12.31 12.34
N LEU A 7 -6.04 -12.02 13.64
CA LEU A 7 -5.54 -12.95 14.68
C LEU A 7 -6.36 -14.24 14.72
N GLU A 8 -7.69 -14.15 14.62
CA GLU A 8 -8.58 -15.31 14.56
C GLU A 8 -8.33 -16.14 13.30
N GLY A 9 -8.16 -15.51 12.13
CA GLY A 9 -7.83 -16.17 10.87
C GLY A 9 -6.49 -16.92 10.90
N PHE A 10 -5.49 -16.42 11.63
CA PHE A 10 -4.23 -17.14 11.88
C PHE A 10 -4.45 -18.41 12.72
N CYS A 11 -5.41 -18.41 13.65
CA CYS A 11 -5.74 -19.55 14.50
C CYS A 11 -6.57 -20.64 13.78
N TYR A 12 -7.27 -20.32 12.69
CA TYR A 12 -8.14 -21.25 11.95
C TYR A 12 -7.52 -21.77 10.64
N THR A 13 -6.21 -21.98 10.62
CA THR A 13 -5.55 -22.69 9.50
C THR A 13 -5.83 -24.20 9.54
N GLN A 14 -7.10 -24.63 9.61
CA GLN A 14 -7.43 -26.05 9.34
C GLN A 14 -8.90 -26.44 9.07
N ASP A 15 -9.85 -25.55 8.70
CA ASP A 15 -11.17 -26.09 8.33
C ASP A 15 -11.93 -25.43 7.16
N ASN A 16 -12.60 -26.31 6.41
CA ASN A 16 -12.90 -26.27 4.97
C ASN A 16 -13.99 -25.27 4.47
N ASN A 17 -14.28 -24.16 5.16
CA ASN A 17 -15.38 -23.24 4.79
C ASN A 17 -14.94 -21.81 4.41
N SER A 18 -13.87 -21.68 3.63
CA SER A 18 -13.10 -20.43 3.48
C SER A 18 -13.69 -19.32 2.60
N SER A 19 -14.66 -19.59 1.71
CA SER A 19 -15.07 -18.59 0.71
C SER A 19 -15.96 -17.46 1.23
N GLY A 20 -16.85 -17.74 2.19
CA GLY A 20 -17.72 -16.71 2.79
C GLY A 20 -16.95 -15.79 3.74
N TYR A 21 -16.03 -16.38 4.52
CA TYR A 21 -15.12 -15.65 5.41
C TYR A 21 -14.18 -14.70 4.64
N PHE A 22 -13.75 -15.10 3.44
CA PHE A 22 -12.88 -14.32 2.57
C PHE A 22 -13.54 -13.00 2.12
N VAL A 23 -14.78 -13.06 1.62
CA VAL A 23 -15.51 -11.88 1.13
C VAL A 23 -15.76 -10.90 2.27
N GLU A 24 -16.18 -11.39 3.43
CA GLU A 24 -16.46 -10.56 4.59
C GLU A 24 -15.19 -9.91 5.17
N THR A 25 -14.07 -10.64 5.18
CA THR A 25 -12.78 -10.12 5.65
C THR A 25 -12.25 -9.05 4.69
N TYR A 26 -12.30 -9.28 3.37
CA TYR A 26 -11.89 -8.30 2.37
C TYR A 26 -12.73 -7.01 2.43
N GLN A 27 -14.04 -7.12 2.66
CA GLN A 27 -14.91 -5.96 2.76
C GLN A 27 -14.53 -5.07 3.96
N ILE A 28 -14.28 -5.66 5.13
CA ILE A 28 -13.80 -4.91 6.30
C ILE A 28 -12.42 -4.30 6.04
N TRP A 29 -11.54 -5.02 5.34
CA TRP A 29 -10.23 -4.51 4.92
C TRP A 29 -10.34 -3.25 4.08
N LYS A 30 -11.23 -3.26 3.08
CA LYS A 30 -11.50 -2.11 2.22
C LYS A 30 -12.06 -0.94 3.04
N GLU A 31 -13.04 -1.19 3.90
CA GLU A 31 -13.60 -0.17 4.78
C GLU A 31 -12.53 0.48 5.68
N GLU A 32 -11.66 -0.31 6.30
CA GLU A 32 -10.59 0.19 7.17
C GLU A 32 -9.55 1.01 6.36
N LEU A 33 -9.28 0.64 5.11
CA LEU A 33 -8.47 1.45 4.19
C LEU A 33 -9.17 2.79 3.86
N ASP A 34 -10.45 2.79 3.51
CA ASP A 34 -11.20 4.01 3.18
C ASP A 34 -11.28 4.98 4.38
N TRP A 35 -11.47 4.41 5.58
CA TRP A 35 -11.41 5.16 6.84
C TRP A 35 -10.03 5.73 7.09
N ASN A 36 -8.97 4.94 6.94
CA ASN A 36 -7.61 5.40 7.15
C ASN A 36 -7.22 6.50 6.16
N GLU A 37 -7.62 6.42 4.89
CA GLU A 37 -7.45 7.50 3.92
C GLU A 37 -8.12 8.79 4.38
N SER A 38 -9.38 8.70 4.80
CA SER A 38 -10.12 9.87 5.28
C SER A 38 -9.41 10.54 6.47
N LEU A 39 -8.86 9.74 7.38
CA LEU A 39 -8.07 10.23 8.50
C LEU A 39 -6.73 10.84 8.06
N ILE A 40 -6.03 10.24 7.10
CA ILE A 40 -4.75 10.78 6.57
C ILE A 40 -4.97 12.15 5.94
N LYS A 41 -6.08 12.33 5.20
CA LYS A 41 -6.45 13.61 4.60
C LYS A 41 -6.86 14.65 5.63
N GLN A 42 -7.55 14.24 6.69
CA GLN A 42 -8.04 15.14 7.74
C GLN A 42 -6.94 15.53 8.76
N TYR A 43 -6.06 14.61 9.12
CA TYR A 43 -5.04 14.77 10.16
C TYR A 43 -3.64 14.72 9.55
N VAL A 44 -3.30 15.81 8.85
CA VAL A 44 -2.06 15.97 8.09
C VAL A 44 -0.82 15.83 8.98
N GLY A 45 0.20 15.12 8.47
CA GLY A 45 1.51 14.97 9.11
C GLY A 45 1.53 13.99 10.28
N ARG A 46 0.50 13.17 10.48
CA ARG A 46 0.47 12.15 11.56
C ARG A 46 1.08 10.84 11.09
N GLU A 47 2.32 10.59 11.47
CA GLU A 47 3.07 9.35 11.15
C GLU A 47 2.28 8.07 11.47
N ALA A 48 1.59 8.03 12.61
CA ALA A 48 0.83 6.85 13.05
C ALA A 48 -0.21 6.40 12.02
N LEU A 49 -0.81 7.32 11.27
CA LEU A 49 -1.80 6.99 10.24
C LEU A 49 -1.15 6.32 9.02
N TRP A 50 0.05 6.76 8.63
CA TRP A 50 0.83 6.16 7.55
C TRP A 50 1.42 4.80 7.95
N LEU A 51 1.83 4.64 9.21
CA LEU A 51 2.24 3.33 9.76
C LEU A 51 1.06 2.36 9.77
N HIS A 52 -0.13 2.85 10.12
CA HIS A 52 -1.34 2.04 10.03
C HIS A 52 -1.67 1.67 8.58
N ARG A 53 -1.61 2.62 7.63
CA ARG A 53 -1.75 2.35 6.19
C ARG A 53 -0.80 1.25 5.74
N ARG A 54 0.48 1.35 6.10
CA ARG A 54 1.52 0.35 5.82
C ARG A 54 1.16 -1.03 6.35
N PHE A 55 0.71 -1.12 7.61
CA PHE A 55 0.24 -2.36 8.19
C PHE A 55 -0.93 -2.94 7.37
N LEU A 56 -1.86 -2.08 6.97
CA LEU A 56 -3.04 -2.51 6.24
C LEU A 56 -2.68 -3.05 4.85
N SER A 57 -1.91 -2.30 4.07
CA SER A 57 -1.47 -2.67 2.73
C SER A 57 -0.59 -3.92 2.75
N MET A 58 0.27 -4.10 3.77
CA MET A 58 1.10 -5.30 3.91
C MET A 58 0.25 -6.56 4.01
N TYR A 59 -0.82 -6.51 4.82
CA TYR A 59 -1.68 -7.68 4.98
C TYR A 59 -2.44 -7.99 3.70
N LEU A 60 -2.95 -6.95 3.01
CA LEU A 60 -3.62 -7.12 1.73
C LEU A 60 -2.69 -7.75 0.69
N ILE A 61 -1.45 -7.26 0.57
CA ILE A 61 -0.42 -7.82 -0.33
C ILE A 61 -0.13 -9.29 -0.01
N LYS A 62 0.13 -9.63 1.26
CA LYS A 62 0.38 -11.03 1.68
C LYS A 62 -0.81 -11.95 1.38
N HIS A 63 -2.01 -11.44 1.59
CA HIS A 63 -3.23 -12.20 1.34
C HIS A 63 -3.45 -12.43 -0.16
N MET A 64 -3.25 -11.42 -1.00
CA MET A 64 -3.28 -11.54 -2.46
C MET A 64 -2.24 -12.53 -2.97
N ALA A 65 -1.01 -12.46 -2.46
CA ALA A 65 0.06 -13.39 -2.80
C ALA A 65 -0.30 -14.85 -2.49
N THR A 66 -0.89 -15.09 -1.31
CA THR A 66 -1.34 -16.43 -0.90
C THR A 66 -2.45 -16.95 -1.83
N HIS A 67 -3.37 -16.07 -2.26
CA HIS A 67 -4.46 -16.43 -3.16
C HIS A 67 -3.96 -16.71 -4.60
N LEU A 68 -3.03 -15.91 -5.12
CA LEU A 68 -2.40 -16.14 -6.43
C LEU A 68 -1.68 -17.49 -6.50
N LEU A 69 -0.94 -17.85 -5.45
CA LEU A 69 -0.28 -19.16 -5.33
C LEU A 69 -1.31 -20.31 -5.27
N ALA A 70 -2.44 -20.12 -4.57
CA ALA A 70 -3.49 -21.13 -4.47
C ALA A 70 -4.26 -21.34 -5.78
N VAL A 71 -4.49 -20.28 -6.57
CA VAL A 71 -5.16 -20.33 -7.88
C VAL A 71 -4.27 -20.96 -8.94
N SER A 72 -2.95 -20.75 -8.91
CA SER A 72 -2.00 -21.42 -9.80
C SER A 72 -2.07 -22.95 -9.73
N CYS A 73 -2.47 -23.51 -8.58
CA CYS A 73 -2.63 -24.94 -8.38
C CYS A 73 -4.02 -25.49 -8.74
N GLN A 74 -5.01 -24.64 -9.07
CA GLN A 74 -6.39 -25.07 -9.35
C GLN A 74 -6.85 -24.61 -10.75
N SER A 75 -7.17 -25.57 -11.61
CA SER A 75 -7.46 -25.37 -13.04
C SER A 75 -8.81 -24.71 -13.37
N LYS A 76 -9.50 -24.08 -12.41
CA LYS A 76 -10.76 -23.37 -12.66
C LYS A 76 -10.84 -22.10 -11.82
N PRO A 77 -11.02 -20.91 -12.43
CA PRO A 77 -11.29 -19.70 -11.66
C PRO A 77 -12.70 -19.82 -11.08
N LYS A 78 -12.80 -20.14 -9.78
CA LYS A 78 -14.00 -19.79 -9.03
C LYS A 78 -14.03 -18.27 -8.96
N ALA A 79 -15.18 -17.67 -9.21
CA ALA A 79 -15.42 -16.24 -9.11
C ALA A 79 -15.07 -15.74 -7.69
N SER A 80 -13.78 -15.50 -7.46
CA SER A 80 -13.22 -14.88 -6.28
C SER A 80 -13.08 -13.41 -6.60
N VAL A 81 -13.44 -12.55 -5.65
CA VAL A 81 -13.26 -11.11 -5.71
C VAL A 81 -11.92 -10.79 -6.38
N ASP A 82 -11.99 -10.15 -7.54
CA ASP A 82 -10.84 -9.76 -8.33
C ASP A 82 -10.18 -8.59 -7.61
N ILE A 83 -9.35 -8.92 -6.62
CA ILE A 83 -8.53 -7.92 -5.92
C ILE A 83 -7.33 -7.68 -6.81
N ASP A 84 -7.50 -6.73 -7.71
CA ASP A 84 -6.49 -6.34 -8.68
C ASP A 84 -5.42 -5.48 -8.00
N ILE A 85 -4.16 -5.93 -8.07
CA ILE A 85 -3.00 -5.18 -7.59
C ILE A 85 -2.91 -3.84 -8.32
N ASP A 86 -3.34 -3.77 -9.58
CA ASP A 86 -3.37 -2.51 -10.32
C ASP A 86 -4.36 -1.52 -9.71
N SER A 87 -5.55 -1.99 -9.30
CA SER A 87 -6.53 -1.14 -8.62
C SER A 87 -6.03 -0.65 -7.26
N LEU A 88 -5.29 -1.48 -6.51
CA LEU A 88 -4.66 -1.04 -5.27
C LEU A 88 -3.64 0.06 -5.55
N MET A 89 -2.78 -0.16 -6.56
CA MET A 89 -1.72 0.78 -6.91
C MET A 89 -2.25 2.14 -7.36
N ASP A 90 -3.27 2.14 -8.22
CA ASP A 90 -3.89 3.36 -8.72
C ASP A 90 -4.49 4.17 -7.55
N HIS A 91 -5.10 3.49 -6.58
CA HIS A 91 -5.65 4.11 -5.39
C HIS A 91 -4.57 4.70 -4.46
N GLU A 92 -3.50 3.94 -4.18
CA GLU A 92 -2.40 4.42 -3.33
C GLU A 92 -1.67 5.62 -3.95
N LEU A 93 -1.49 5.61 -5.28
CA LEU A 93 -0.89 6.71 -6.01
C LEU A 93 -1.78 7.97 -5.91
N CYS A 94 -3.10 7.82 -6.07
CA CYS A 94 -4.06 8.91 -5.91
C CYS A 94 -4.04 9.50 -4.49
N LEU A 95 -3.97 8.65 -3.46
CA LEU A 95 -3.85 9.07 -2.07
C LEU A 95 -2.61 9.95 -1.87
N VAL A 96 -1.45 9.51 -2.34
CA VAL A 96 -0.18 10.23 -2.16
C VAL A 96 -0.16 11.55 -2.92
N HIS A 97 -0.69 11.58 -4.15
CA HIS A 97 -0.86 12.83 -4.88
C HIS A 97 -1.77 13.81 -4.15
N SER A 98 -2.92 13.34 -3.66
CA SER A 98 -3.87 14.20 -2.94
C SER A 98 -3.28 14.78 -1.65
N CYS A 99 -2.46 14.00 -0.94
CA CYS A 99 -1.77 14.44 0.29
C CYS A 99 -0.73 15.52 0.04
N SER A 100 -0.29 15.67 -1.21
CA SER A 100 0.76 16.61 -1.58
C SER A 100 0.22 17.90 -2.21
N THR A 101 -1.04 17.88 -2.64
CA THR A 101 -1.79 19.07 -3.08
C THR A 101 -2.56 19.73 -1.94
N THR A 102 -2.69 19.05 -0.80
CA THR A 102 -3.45 19.55 0.35
C THR A 102 -2.64 20.62 1.07
N ILE A 103 -3.14 21.85 1.04
CA ILE A 103 -2.55 23.01 1.73
C ILE A 103 -2.84 22.85 3.23
N ALA A 104 -1.81 22.60 4.03
CA ALA A 104 -1.85 22.53 5.48
C ALA A 104 -0.88 23.55 6.09
N ASP A 105 -0.91 23.70 7.42
CA ASP A 105 0.06 24.51 8.12
C ASP A 105 1.49 24.01 7.82
N ALA A 106 2.44 24.93 7.56
CA ALA A 106 3.71 24.65 6.89
C ALA A 106 4.53 23.52 7.56
N ASN A 107 4.41 23.37 8.88
CA ASN A 107 5.11 22.33 9.63
C ASN A 107 4.55 20.92 9.41
N PHE A 108 3.26 20.77 9.13
CA PHE A 108 2.62 19.47 8.93
C PHE A 108 2.64 19.02 7.48
N GLU A 109 2.72 19.95 6.52
CA GLU A 109 2.89 19.64 5.09
C GLU A 109 4.18 18.87 4.82
N GLU A 110 5.30 19.30 5.42
CA GLU A 110 6.59 18.63 5.26
C GLU A 110 6.53 17.19 5.79
N ALA A 111 6.00 17.00 7.01
CA ALA A 111 5.81 15.68 7.60
C ALA A 111 4.91 14.80 6.72
N GLN A 112 3.81 15.33 6.18
CA GLN A 112 2.90 14.59 5.30
C GLN A 112 3.59 14.12 4.03
N ALA A 113 4.39 14.99 3.38
CA ALA A 113 5.15 14.65 2.19
C ALA A 113 6.21 13.57 2.47
N ILE A 114 6.91 13.68 3.61
CA ILE A 114 7.88 12.65 4.04
C ILE A 114 7.20 11.31 4.23
N HIS A 115 6.11 11.26 5.00
CA HIS A 115 5.46 10.00 5.34
C HIS A 115 4.79 9.34 4.14
N SER A 116 4.12 10.12 3.28
CA SER A 116 3.47 9.61 2.07
C SER A 116 4.49 9.01 1.09
N ALA A 117 5.63 9.66 0.93
CA ALA A 117 6.66 9.20 0.04
C ALA A 117 7.44 8.01 0.60
N ALA A 118 7.74 8.01 1.91
CA ALA A 118 8.33 6.85 2.58
C ALA A 118 7.42 5.62 2.47
N TYR A 119 6.11 5.81 2.57
CA TYR A 119 5.12 4.76 2.36
C TYR A 119 5.12 4.24 0.92
N MET A 120 5.08 5.12 -0.09
CA MET A 120 5.11 4.68 -1.50
C MET A 120 6.40 3.95 -1.86
N LEU A 121 7.54 4.45 -1.40
CA LEU A 121 8.81 3.77 -1.59
C LEU A 121 8.84 2.40 -0.90
N TRP A 122 8.24 2.27 0.28
CA TRP A 122 8.10 0.96 0.90
C TRP A 122 7.20 0.05 0.06
N LEU A 123 6.08 0.54 -0.44
CA LEU A 123 5.12 -0.22 -1.25
C LEU A 123 5.79 -0.77 -2.52
N THR A 124 6.63 0.03 -3.18
CA THR A 124 7.39 -0.38 -4.37
C THR A 124 8.42 -1.48 -4.08
N LYS A 125 8.76 -1.73 -2.82
CA LYS A 125 9.64 -2.83 -2.40
C LYS A 125 8.89 -4.10 -2.00
N GLN A 126 7.60 -4.01 -1.70
CA GLN A 126 6.79 -5.18 -1.33
C GLN A 126 6.18 -5.90 -2.54
N ILE A 127 5.87 -5.16 -3.60
CA ILE A 127 5.24 -5.68 -4.82
C ILE A 127 6.21 -6.40 -5.81
N PRO A 128 7.53 -6.10 -5.87
CA PRO A 128 8.48 -6.81 -6.73
C PRO A 128 8.53 -8.32 -6.52
N GLU A 129 8.14 -8.80 -5.34
CA GLU A 129 8.07 -10.23 -5.03
C GLU A 129 6.90 -10.95 -5.73
N TYR A 130 5.94 -10.23 -6.33
CA TYR A 130 4.64 -10.81 -6.68
C TYR A 130 4.14 -10.61 -8.12
N GLN A 131 4.62 -9.66 -8.94
CA GLN A 131 4.07 -9.49 -10.32
C GLN A 131 4.87 -8.61 -11.32
N GLY A 132 4.47 -8.72 -12.60
CA GLY A 132 5.20 -8.38 -13.83
C GLY A 132 5.36 -6.90 -14.24
N ILE A 133 5.83 -6.72 -15.49
CA ILE A 133 6.46 -5.50 -16.02
C ILE A 133 5.58 -4.23 -15.93
N ASP A 134 4.27 -4.34 -16.14
CA ASP A 134 3.35 -3.17 -16.20
C ASP A 134 3.18 -2.48 -14.83
N ILE A 135 3.06 -3.26 -13.76
CA ILE A 135 3.02 -2.77 -12.37
C ILE A 135 4.36 -2.10 -12.01
N GLN A 136 5.48 -2.63 -12.49
CA GLN A 136 6.78 -2.02 -12.27
C GLN A 136 6.94 -0.68 -12.99
N GLU A 137 6.39 -0.54 -14.20
CA GLU A 137 6.40 0.74 -14.92
C GLU A 137 5.55 1.79 -14.23
N LYS A 138 4.33 1.44 -13.78
CA LYS A 138 3.49 2.32 -12.95
C LYS A 138 4.18 2.73 -11.65
N LEU A 139 4.82 1.78 -10.96
CA LEU A 139 5.58 2.05 -9.74
C LEU A 139 6.77 2.97 -10.00
N ARG A 140 7.53 2.75 -11.09
CA ARG A 140 8.67 3.61 -11.47
C ARG A 140 8.22 5.02 -11.81
N ALA A 141 7.11 5.17 -12.55
CA ALA A 141 6.53 6.47 -12.87
C ALA A 141 6.10 7.21 -11.59
N GLY A 142 5.37 6.53 -10.70
CA GLY A 142 4.96 7.09 -9.41
C GLY A 142 6.14 7.45 -8.50
N VAL A 143 7.18 6.62 -8.44
CA VAL A 143 8.40 6.90 -7.68
C VAL A 143 9.11 8.14 -8.21
N GLY A 144 9.17 8.34 -9.53
CA GLY A 144 9.77 9.53 -10.12
C GLY A 144 9.09 10.83 -9.66
N ASP A 145 7.76 10.83 -9.62
CA ASP A 145 6.98 11.97 -9.15
C ASP A 145 7.09 12.16 -7.64
N VAL A 146 6.98 11.09 -6.87
CA VAL A 146 7.16 11.08 -5.41
C VAL A 146 8.55 11.57 -5.00
N THR A 147 9.60 11.16 -5.72
CA THR A 147 10.98 11.60 -5.48
C THR A 147 11.14 13.08 -5.77
N ARG A 148 10.53 13.58 -6.85
CA ARG A 148 10.55 15.00 -7.19
C ARG A 148 9.85 15.83 -6.11
N MET A 149 8.76 15.32 -5.56
CA MET A 149 7.99 15.95 -4.49
C MET A 149 8.77 15.96 -3.17
N LEU A 150 9.40 14.86 -2.80
CA LEU A 150 10.29 14.77 -1.64
C LEU A 150 11.47 15.75 -1.70
N LYS A 151 12.13 15.86 -2.86
CA LYS A 151 13.23 16.82 -3.04
C LYS A 151 12.78 18.27 -2.90
N ARG A 152 11.52 18.55 -3.26
CA ARG A 152 10.92 19.87 -3.09
C ARG A 152 10.55 20.16 -1.64
N SER A 153 9.96 19.19 -0.94
CA SER A 153 9.50 19.38 0.45
C SER A 153 10.64 19.33 1.46
N CYS A 154 11.67 18.51 1.22
CA CYS A 154 12.79 18.29 2.13
C CYS A 154 14.14 18.28 1.39
N PRO A 155 14.60 19.44 0.88
CA PRO A 155 15.83 19.52 0.08
C PRO A 155 17.08 19.05 0.84
N ASP A 156 17.13 19.27 2.15
CA ASP A 156 18.24 18.85 3.02
C ASP A 156 18.42 17.33 3.09
N ARG A 157 17.36 16.57 2.76
CA ARG A 157 17.36 15.10 2.75
C ARG A 157 17.40 14.52 1.33
N SER A 158 17.64 15.36 0.32
CA SER A 158 17.70 14.94 -1.10
C SER A 158 18.63 13.75 -1.35
N SER A 159 19.81 13.74 -0.74
CA SER A 159 20.78 12.64 -0.83
C SER A 159 20.27 11.32 -0.24
N LEU A 160 19.48 11.38 0.83
CA LEU A 160 18.85 10.21 1.45
C LEU A 160 17.76 9.64 0.53
N TRP A 161 16.98 10.51 -0.12
CA TRP A 161 15.98 10.08 -1.11
C TRP A 161 16.64 9.46 -2.35
N ASP A 162 17.73 10.05 -2.83
CA ASP A 162 18.50 9.50 -3.96
C ASP A 162 19.11 8.13 -3.63
N TYR A 163 19.66 7.95 -2.43
CA TYR A 163 20.15 6.65 -1.96
C TYR A 163 19.03 5.60 -1.89
N LEU A 164 17.86 5.98 -1.36
CA LEU A 164 16.73 5.09 -1.18
C LEU A 164 16.08 4.63 -2.50
N VAL A 165 16.11 5.50 -3.52
CA VAL A 165 15.64 5.22 -4.89
C VAL A 165 16.70 4.47 -5.71
N GLY A 166 17.99 4.74 -5.46
CA GLY A 166 19.13 4.16 -6.17
C GLY A 166 19.28 2.64 -6.04
N TYR A 167 18.62 2.00 -5.09
CA TYR A 167 18.53 0.54 -4.97
C TYR A 167 17.84 -0.15 -6.18
N HIS A 168 17.26 0.60 -7.12
CA HIS A 168 16.74 0.07 -8.39
C HIS A 168 17.79 -0.10 -9.50
N SER A 169 19.07 0.20 -9.22
CA SER A 169 20.15 0.27 -10.21
C SER A 169 21.41 -0.51 -9.80
N GLU A 170 21.27 -1.72 -9.24
CA GLU A 170 22.38 -2.68 -9.24
C GLU A 170 22.05 -3.85 -10.19
N PRO A 171 23.03 -4.27 -11.02
CA PRO A 171 22.86 -5.22 -12.13
C PRO A 171 22.56 -6.66 -11.69
#